data_AF-A0A931MCH9-F1
#
_entry.id   AF-A0A931MCH9-F1
#
_cell.length_a   1.000
_cell.length_b   1.000
_cell.length_c   1.000
_cell.angle_alpha   90.00
_cell.angle_beta   90.00
_cell.angle_gamma   90.00
#
_symmetry.space_group_name_H-M   'P 1'
#
loop_
_entity.id
_entity.type
_entity.pdbx_description
1 polymer ?
#
loop_
_entity_poly.entity_id
_entity_poly.type
_entity_poly.pdbx_seq_one_letter_code
_entity_poly.pdbx_strand_id
1 'polypeptide(L)'
;MSQQSSISFDNTEYAFAYKNDKELKRAHFLFSSMGKPWLVNAGIKLTPWAVKNNIPLTKTIIRNTIFPQFVGGETLEETARVADKLEKFGVQVILDYGVEGNDNGDESYEHSMQQFIKVIEYAATQHNIPFMSIKVTGMCRFGLLEKLDHS
;
A
#
# COMPACT_ATOMS: atom_id res chain seq x y z
N MET A 1 25.44 -29.91 9.57
CA MET A 1 24.09 -29.71 10.16
C MET A 1 23.84 -28.21 10.19
N SER A 2 23.09 -27.68 9.24
CA SER A 2 22.72 -26.26 9.21
C SER A 2 21.81 -25.99 10.40
N GLN A 3 22.19 -25.07 11.29
CA GLN A 3 21.30 -24.59 12.33
C GLN A 3 20.10 -23.92 11.64
N GLN A 4 18.95 -24.55 11.75
CA GLN A 4 17.69 -23.94 11.34
C GLN A 4 17.37 -22.88 12.39
N SER A 5 17.42 -21.61 11.97
CA SER A 5 17.08 -20.48 12.80
C SER A 5 15.67 -20.66 13.38
N SER A 6 15.53 -20.53 14.70
CA SER A 6 14.27 -20.69 15.44
C SER A 6 13.31 -19.50 15.26
N ILE A 7 13.26 -18.93 14.05
CA ILE A 7 12.39 -17.80 13.73
C ILE A 7 10.97 -18.33 13.67
N SER A 8 10.13 -17.92 14.62
CA SER A 8 8.71 -18.24 14.65
C SER A 8 7.92 -17.14 13.94
N PHE A 9 7.24 -17.48 12.86
CA PHE A 9 6.36 -16.57 12.13
C PHE A 9 4.96 -16.47 12.75
N ASP A 10 4.64 -17.33 13.72
CA ASP A 10 3.33 -17.38 14.37
C ASP A 10 3.23 -16.46 15.60
N ASN A 11 4.35 -15.85 16.02
CA ASN A 11 4.35 -14.94 17.15
C ASN A 11 3.77 -13.56 16.77
N THR A 12 2.45 -13.43 16.95
CA THR A 12 1.73 -12.19 16.67
C THR A 12 2.09 -11.04 17.61
N GLU A 13 2.58 -11.33 18.83
CA GLU A 13 3.01 -10.29 19.77
C GLU A 13 4.17 -9.48 19.18
N TYR A 14 5.19 -10.15 18.65
CA TYR A 14 6.27 -9.46 17.94
C TYR A 14 5.81 -8.84 16.63
N ALA A 15 4.98 -9.55 15.85
CA ALA A 15 4.50 -9.05 14.55
C ALA A 15 3.71 -7.74 14.67
N PHE A 16 3.03 -7.51 15.79
CA PHE A 16 2.22 -6.32 16.03
C PHE A 16 2.72 -5.45 17.18
N ALA A 17 3.97 -5.61 17.64
CA ALA A 17 4.55 -4.85 18.75
C ALA A 17 4.47 -3.31 18.56
N TYR A 18 4.43 -2.85 17.31
CA TYR A 18 4.29 -1.44 16.95
C TYR A 18 2.85 -0.89 17.08
N LYS A 19 1.86 -1.73 17.42
CA LYS A 19 0.45 -1.35 17.55
C LYS A 19 -0.02 -1.40 18.99
N ASN A 20 -0.90 -0.48 19.36
CA ASN A 20 -1.63 -0.54 20.62
C ASN A 20 -2.98 -1.28 20.48
N ASP A 21 -3.61 -1.61 21.62
CA ASP A 21 -4.89 -2.32 21.69
C ASP A 21 -6.01 -1.69 20.87
N LYS A 22 -6.05 -0.35 20.80
CA LYS A 22 -7.08 0.36 20.02
C LYS A 22 -6.86 0.16 18.52
N GLU A 23 -5.62 0.22 18.06
CA GLU A 23 -5.24 -0.09 16.67
C GLU A 23 -5.54 -1.54 16.33
N LEU A 24 -5.24 -2.49 17.23
CA LEU A 24 -5.51 -3.92 17.06
C LEU A 24 -7.01 -4.23 16.97
N LYS A 25 -7.83 -3.70 17.90
CA LYS A 25 -9.29 -3.86 17.87
C LYS A 25 -9.90 -3.28 16.60
N ARG A 26 -9.36 -2.16 16.12
CA ARG A 26 -9.80 -1.53 14.87
C ARG A 26 -9.42 -2.38 13.64
N ALA A 27 -8.20 -2.90 13.58
CA ALA A 27 -7.78 -3.81 12.52
C ALA A 27 -8.65 -5.07 12.50
N HIS A 28 -8.88 -5.67 13.67
CA HIS A 28 -9.76 -6.83 13.84
C HIS A 28 -11.19 -6.54 13.33
N PHE A 29 -11.78 -5.41 13.72
CA PHE A 29 -13.10 -5.00 13.22
C PHE A 29 -13.14 -4.84 11.70
N LEU A 30 -12.11 -4.20 11.13
CA LEU A 30 -12.01 -3.99 9.69
C LEU A 30 -11.91 -5.32 8.92
N PHE A 31 -10.99 -6.19 9.30
CA PHE A 31 -10.84 -7.51 8.66
C PHE A 31 -12.08 -8.40 8.85
N SER A 32 -12.70 -8.38 10.04
CA SER A 32 -13.95 -9.09 10.30
C SER A 32 -15.11 -8.58 9.43
N SER A 33 -15.11 -7.28 9.12
CA SER A 33 -16.09 -6.67 8.21
C SER A 33 -15.83 -7.05 6.76
N MET A 34 -14.56 -7.09 6.34
CA MET A 34 -14.16 -7.55 4.99
C MET A 34 -14.44 -9.04 4.76
N GLY A 35 -14.46 -9.85 5.83
CA GLY A 35 -14.90 -11.25 5.75
C GLY A 35 -16.38 -11.45 5.42
N LYS A 36 -17.18 -10.37 5.29
CA LYS A 36 -18.60 -10.42 4.93
C LYS A 36 -18.79 -10.01 3.47
N PRO A 37 -19.00 -10.94 2.52
CA PRO A 37 -19.04 -10.63 1.08
C PRO A 37 -20.10 -9.60 0.70
N TRP A 38 -21.29 -9.65 1.33
CA TRP A 38 -22.37 -8.70 1.06
C TRP A 38 -21.97 -7.26 1.40
N LEU A 39 -21.18 -7.06 2.47
CA LEU A 39 -20.74 -5.74 2.90
C LEU A 39 -19.66 -5.19 1.97
N VAL A 40 -18.71 -6.04 1.56
CA VAL A 40 -17.69 -5.70 0.56
C VAL A 40 -18.34 -5.31 -0.76
N ASN A 41 -19.29 -6.10 -1.25
CA ASN A 41 -20.01 -5.83 -2.49
C ASN A 41 -20.82 -4.52 -2.44
N ALA A 42 -21.43 -4.22 -1.30
CA ALA A 42 -22.10 -2.93 -1.09
C ALA A 42 -21.09 -1.77 -1.09
N GLY A 43 -19.96 -1.91 -0.39
CA GLY A 43 -18.90 -0.90 -0.33
C GLY A 43 -18.32 -0.57 -1.72
N ILE A 44 -18.02 -1.59 -2.54
CA ILE A 44 -17.49 -1.40 -3.90
C ILE A 44 -18.42 -0.54 -4.76
N LYS A 45 -19.74 -0.65 -4.58
CA LYS A 45 -20.72 0.17 -5.34
C LYS A 45 -20.95 1.54 -4.72
N LEU A 46 -21.11 1.59 -3.40
CA LEU A 46 -21.52 2.80 -2.68
C LEU A 46 -20.38 3.78 -2.51
N THR A 47 -19.15 3.31 -2.26
CA THR A 47 -18.00 4.18 -1.96
C THR A 47 -17.64 5.08 -3.15
N PRO A 48 -17.46 4.58 -4.39
CA PRO A 48 -17.18 5.45 -5.54
C PRO A 48 -18.32 6.42 -5.82
N TRP A 49 -19.57 5.98 -5.67
CA TRP A 49 -20.75 6.83 -5.84
C TRP A 49 -20.78 7.96 -4.80
N ALA A 50 -20.54 7.65 -3.53
CA ALA A 50 -20.53 8.65 -2.45
C ALA A 50 -19.40 9.68 -2.61
N VAL A 51 -18.22 9.23 -3.05
CA VAL A 51 -17.09 10.12 -3.36
C VAL A 51 -17.42 11.02 -4.56
N LYS A 52 -17.96 10.45 -5.65
CA LYS A 52 -18.33 11.21 -6.87
C LYS A 52 -19.40 12.26 -6.60
N ASN A 53 -20.37 11.95 -5.74
CA ASN A 53 -21.45 12.87 -5.36
C ASN A 53 -21.07 13.80 -4.18
N ASN A 54 -19.80 13.82 -3.75
CA ASN A 54 -19.31 14.65 -2.64
C ASN A 54 -20.16 14.53 -1.36
N ILE A 55 -20.62 13.32 -1.03
CA ILE A 55 -21.42 13.11 0.18
C ILE A 55 -20.59 13.49 1.41
N PRO A 56 -21.13 14.35 2.30
CA PRO A 56 -20.44 14.77 3.51
C PRO A 56 -19.90 13.58 4.32
N LEU A 57 -18.75 13.78 4.96
CA LEU A 57 -18.08 12.78 5.82
C LEU A 57 -17.55 11.52 5.12
N THR A 58 -17.89 11.25 3.86
CA THR A 58 -17.44 10.04 3.15
C THR A 58 -15.92 9.88 3.17
N LYS A 59 -15.18 10.93 2.78
CA LYS A 59 -13.71 10.94 2.80
C LYS A 59 -13.16 10.74 4.21
N THR A 60 -13.78 11.37 5.20
CA THR A 60 -13.40 11.24 6.62
C THR A 60 -13.60 9.81 7.12
N ILE A 61 -14.71 9.17 6.78
CA ILE A 61 -14.97 7.77 7.14
C ILE A 61 -13.93 6.85 6.50
N ILE A 62 -13.64 7.01 5.20
CA ILE A 62 -12.63 6.21 4.50
C ILE A 62 -11.25 6.39 5.16
N ARG A 63 -10.85 7.64 5.39
CA ARG A 63 -9.59 7.99 6.07
C ARG A 63 -9.50 7.44 7.49
N ASN A 64 -10.62 7.40 8.21
CA ASN A 64 -10.69 6.90 9.58
C ASN A 64 -11.09 5.43 9.69
N THR A 65 -11.14 4.67 8.59
CA THR A 65 -11.41 3.24 8.61
C THR A 65 -10.33 2.46 7.86
N ILE A 66 -10.43 2.42 6.53
CA ILE A 66 -9.62 1.63 5.60
C ILE A 66 -8.19 2.17 5.51
N PHE A 67 -8.04 3.49 5.45
CA PHE A 67 -6.77 4.13 5.09
C PHE A 67 -5.58 3.72 5.97
N PRO A 68 -5.65 3.73 7.32
CA PRO A 68 -4.48 3.44 8.16
C PRO A 68 -4.07 1.96 8.18
N GLN A 69 -4.89 1.07 7.60
CA GLN A 69 -4.58 -0.35 7.48
C GLN A 69 -3.87 -0.68 6.17
N PHE A 70 -4.17 0.04 5.09
CA PHE A 70 -3.75 -0.30 3.74
C PHE A 70 -2.89 0.76 3.05
N VAL A 71 -2.83 1.99 3.60
CA VAL A 71 -2.11 3.10 2.98
C VAL A 71 -1.10 3.66 3.98
N GLY A 72 0.17 3.73 3.57
CA GLY A 72 1.26 4.29 4.39
C GLY A 72 1.20 5.81 4.54
N GLY A 73 0.60 6.51 3.57
CA GLY A 73 0.41 7.95 3.55
C GLY A 73 -0.13 8.41 2.20
N GLU A 74 -0.72 9.61 2.13
CA GLU A 74 -1.08 10.25 0.85
C GLU A 74 0.15 10.91 0.20
N THR A 75 1.20 11.16 0.99
CA THR A 75 2.47 11.74 0.53
C THR A 75 3.67 10.90 0.98
N LEU A 76 4.83 11.20 0.40
CA LEU A 76 6.10 10.57 0.78
C LEU A 76 6.47 10.85 2.23
N GLU A 77 6.23 12.08 2.69
CA GLU A 77 6.50 12.52 4.06
C GLU A 77 5.58 11.82 5.08
N GLU A 78 4.31 11.63 4.74
CA GLU A 78 3.40 10.84 5.57
C GLU A 78 3.85 9.37 5.66
N THR A 79 4.31 8.82 4.54
CA THR A 79 4.81 7.44 4.47
C THR A 79 6.10 7.27 5.29
N ALA A 80 7.02 8.24 5.25
CA ALA A 80 8.22 8.20 6.08
C ALA A 80 7.91 8.18 7.58
N ARG A 81 6.87 8.87 8.05
CA ARG A 81 6.44 8.77 9.47
C ARG A 81 6.03 7.36 9.86
N VAL A 82 5.45 6.60 8.93
CA VAL A 82 5.12 5.18 9.15
C VAL A 82 6.39 4.34 9.15
N ALA A 83 7.34 4.61 8.25
CA ALA A 83 8.65 3.96 8.24
C ALA A 83 9.40 4.19 9.57
N ASP A 84 9.46 5.43 10.06
CA ASP A 84 10.10 5.78 11.34
C ASP A 84 9.43 5.10 12.53
N LYS A 85 8.10 4.89 12.47
CA LYS A 85 7.38 4.14 13.51
C LYS A 85 7.82 2.67 13.51
N LEU A 86 7.94 2.06 12.34
CA LEU A 86 8.30 0.64 12.16
C LEU A 86 9.78 0.38 12.46
N GLU A 87 10.65 1.33 12.12
CA GLU A 87 12.09 1.24 12.36
C GLU A 87 12.44 1.09 13.84
N LYS A 88 11.68 1.73 14.74
CA LYS A 88 11.84 1.56 16.19
C LYS A 88 11.71 0.10 16.66
N PHE A 89 11.14 -0.75 15.82
CA PHE A 89 10.96 -2.18 16.04
C PHE A 89 11.83 -3.03 15.10
N GLY A 90 12.81 -2.42 14.41
CA GLY A 90 13.72 -3.10 13.48
C GLY A 90 13.06 -3.50 12.15
N VAL A 91 11.92 -2.89 11.80
CA VAL A 91 11.20 -3.19 10.56
C VAL A 91 11.44 -2.09 9.53
N GLN A 92 12.00 -2.47 8.38
CA GLN A 92 12.20 -1.59 7.23
C GLN A 92 10.98 -1.60 6.29
N VAL A 93 10.82 -0.55 5.50
CA VAL A 93 9.66 -0.35 4.63
C VAL A 93 10.06 -0.45 3.16
N ILE A 94 9.17 -1.06 2.38
CA ILE A 94 9.23 -1.05 0.92
C ILE A 94 8.24 0.01 0.44
N LEU A 95 8.70 1.00 -0.32
CA LEU A 95 7.79 1.94 -0.95
C LEU A 95 7.18 1.32 -2.21
N ASP A 96 5.85 1.32 -2.30
CA ASP A 96 5.11 0.95 -3.51
C ASP A 96 4.31 2.16 -3.96
N TYR A 97 4.72 2.76 -5.08
CA TYR A 97 3.90 3.77 -5.74
C TYR A 97 2.84 3.03 -6.57
N GLY A 98 1.63 2.94 -6.01
CA GLY A 98 0.54 2.08 -6.48
C GLY A 98 -0.11 2.47 -7.81
N VAL A 99 0.64 3.07 -8.75
CA VAL A 99 0.16 3.26 -10.12
C VAL A 99 0.29 1.94 -10.87
N GLU A 100 -0.84 1.49 -11.41
CA GLU A 100 -0.96 0.29 -12.22
C GLU A 100 -1.53 0.67 -13.59
N GLY A 101 -1.07 -0.06 -14.61
CA GLY A 101 -1.29 0.21 -16.03
C GLY A 101 -2.68 0.76 -16.33
N ASN A 102 -2.70 1.98 -16.85
CA ASN A 102 -3.87 2.65 -17.35
C ASN A 102 -3.66 2.87 -18.85
N ASP A 103 -4.65 2.51 -19.67
CA ASP A 103 -4.63 2.65 -21.13
C ASP A 103 -4.74 4.12 -21.58
N ASN A 104 -4.24 5.04 -20.77
CA ASN A 104 -4.31 6.49 -20.96
C ASN A 104 -3.22 7.01 -21.90
N GLY A 105 -2.50 6.12 -22.59
CA GLY A 105 -1.47 6.46 -23.57
C GLY A 105 -0.13 6.83 -22.98
N ASP A 106 0.77 7.31 -23.84
CA ASP A 106 2.20 7.46 -23.53
C ASP A 106 2.48 8.53 -22.47
N GLU A 107 1.64 9.56 -22.36
CA GLU A 107 1.75 10.58 -21.30
C GLU A 107 1.59 10.00 -19.89
N SER A 108 0.74 8.98 -19.73
CA SER A 108 0.52 8.32 -18.44
C SER A 108 1.72 7.46 -18.03
N TYR A 109 2.36 6.80 -19.01
CA TYR A 109 3.59 6.03 -18.76
C TYR A 109 4.76 6.95 -18.39
N GLU A 110 4.92 8.07 -19.10
CA GLU A 110 5.93 9.07 -18.77
C GLU A 110 5.68 9.66 -17.37
N HIS A 111 4.44 10.03 -17.07
CA HIS A 111 4.09 10.50 -15.72
C HIS A 111 4.43 9.48 -14.64
N SER A 112 4.08 8.21 -14.85
CA SER A 112 4.38 7.13 -13.91
C SER A 112 5.89 6.94 -13.73
N MET A 113 6.67 6.98 -14.81
CA MET A 113 8.13 6.93 -14.77
C MET A 113 8.70 8.09 -13.93
N GLN A 114 8.24 9.32 -14.15
CA GLN A 114 8.68 10.47 -13.36
C GLN A 114 8.34 10.33 -11.87
N GLN A 115 7.18 9.75 -11.55
CA GLN A 115 6.84 9.44 -10.16
C GLN A 115 7.75 8.36 -9.59
N PHE A 116 8.04 7.27 -10.32
CA PHE A 116 8.99 6.26 -9.85
C PHE A 116 10.37 6.86 -9.58
N ILE A 117 10.91 7.70 -10.48
CA ILE A 117 12.19 8.40 -10.26
C ILE A 117 12.14 9.22 -8.97
N LYS A 118 11.09 10.03 -8.78
CA LYS A 118 10.92 10.83 -7.56
C LYS A 118 10.87 9.96 -6.29
N VAL A 119 10.23 8.80 -6.35
CA VAL A 119 10.18 7.87 -5.21
C VAL A 119 11.53 7.20 -4.97
N ILE A 120 12.30 6.85 -6.01
CA ILE A 120 13.68 6.33 -5.89
C ILE A 120 14.55 7.36 -5.19
N GLU A 121 14.54 8.60 -5.68
CA GLU A 121 15.33 9.71 -5.13
C GLU A 121 14.96 9.95 -3.66
N TYR A 122 13.67 9.93 -3.34
CA TYR A 122 13.22 10.06 -1.97
C TYR A 122 13.67 8.90 -1.09
N ALA A 123 13.49 7.64 -1.53
CA ALA A 123 13.92 6.45 -0.81
C ALA A 123 15.42 6.48 -0.52
N ALA A 124 16.24 6.96 -1.47
CA ALA A 124 17.68 7.12 -1.28
C ALA A 124 18.06 8.11 -0.15
N THR A 125 17.14 9.00 0.25
CA THR A 125 17.34 9.88 1.42
C THR A 125 16.93 9.24 2.75
N GLN A 126 16.28 8.08 2.73
CA GLN A 126 15.69 7.44 3.91
C GLN A 126 16.41 6.12 4.24
N HIS A 127 17.07 6.04 5.39
CA HIS A 127 17.80 4.85 5.83
C HIS A 127 16.93 3.59 6.08
N ASN A 128 15.64 3.78 6.37
CA ASN A 128 14.68 2.73 6.68
C ASN A 128 13.81 2.32 5.48
N ILE A 129 14.13 2.84 4.29
CA ILE A 129 13.47 2.50 3.02
C ILE A 129 14.52 1.98 2.02
N PRO A 130 14.98 0.73 2.18
CA PRO A 130 16.11 0.21 1.40
C PRO A 130 15.80 -0.05 -0.07
N PHE A 131 14.52 -0.22 -0.43
CA PHE A 131 14.11 -0.48 -1.81
C PHE A 131 12.66 -0.07 -2.07
N MET A 132 12.31 0.02 -3.35
CA MET A 132 10.95 0.26 -3.81
C MET A 132 10.50 -0.79 -4.82
N SER A 133 9.19 -1.01 -4.85
CA SER A 133 8.53 -1.86 -5.83
C SER A 133 8.11 -1.03 -7.03
N ILE A 134 8.35 -1.55 -8.24
CA ILE A 134 7.89 -0.96 -9.50
C ILE A 134 7.17 -2.05 -10.29
N LYS A 135 6.01 -1.70 -10.85
CA LYS A 135 5.27 -2.54 -11.79
C LYS A 135 5.55 -2.06 -13.21
N VAL A 136 6.18 -2.91 -14.03
CA VAL A 136 6.56 -2.57 -15.42
C VAL A 136 5.35 -2.18 -16.27
N THR A 137 4.18 -2.73 -15.97
CA THR A 137 2.90 -2.37 -16.62
C THR A 137 2.47 -0.92 -16.39
N GLY A 138 3.04 -0.24 -15.38
CA GLY A 138 2.85 1.20 -15.18
C GLY A 138 3.71 2.07 -16.11
N MET A 139 4.67 1.50 -16.83
CA MET A 139 5.58 2.22 -17.74
C MET A 139 5.50 1.75 -19.19
N CYS A 140 4.77 0.67 -19.46
CA CYS A 140 4.73 0.04 -20.77
C CYS A 140 3.34 -0.52 -21.07
N ARG A 141 2.98 -0.50 -22.36
CA ARG A 141 1.72 -1.08 -22.86
C ARG A 141 1.71 -2.58 -22.60
N PHE A 142 0.60 -3.08 -22.05
CA PHE A 142 0.46 -4.49 -21.73
C PHE A 142 0.68 -5.39 -22.95
N GLY A 143 0.11 -5.03 -24.11
CA GLY A 143 0.28 -5.79 -25.35
C GLY A 143 1.71 -5.83 -25.91
N LEU A 144 2.61 -4.94 -25.47
CA LEU A 144 4.04 -5.06 -25.79
C LEU A 144 4.72 -6.12 -24.91
N LEU A 145 4.35 -6.16 -23.63
CA LEU A 145 4.85 -7.17 -22.69
C LEU A 145 4.36 -8.58 -23.09
N GLU A 146 3.10 -8.73 -23.51
CA GLU A 146 2.58 -10.00 -24.03
C GLU A 146 3.34 -10.48 -25.28
N LYS A 147 3.64 -9.56 -26.20
CA LYS A 147 4.44 -9.90 -27.39
C LYS A 147 5.84 -10.40 -27.01
N LEU A 148 6.50 -9.74 -26.05
CA LEU A 148 7.83 -10.14 -25.58
C LEU A 148 7.82 -11.52 -24.88
N ASP A 149 6.77 -11.83 -24.11
CA ASP A 149 6.63 -13.12 -23.44
C ASP A 149 6.41 -14.29 -24.42
N HIS A 150 5.70 -14.02 -25.52
CA HIS A 150 5.45 -14.99 -26.59
C HIS A 150 6.54 -15.05 -27.68
N SER A 151 7.64 -14.29 -27.52
CA SER A 151 8.79 -14.26 -28.44
C SER A 151 9.90 -15.22 -28.00
#